data_AF-A0A6V7J0Z6-F1
#
_entry.id   AF-A0A6V7J0Z6-F1
#
_cell.length_a   1.000
_cell.length_b   1.000
_cell.length_c   1.000
_cell.angle_alpha   90.00
_cell.angle_beta   90.00
_cell.angle_gamma   90.00
#
_symmetry.space_group_name_H-M   'P 1'
#
loop_
_entity.id
_entity.type
_entity.pdbx_description
1 polymer ?
#
loop_
_entity_poly.entity_id
_entity_poly.type
_entity_poly.pdbx_seq_one_letter_code
_entity_poly.pdbx_strand_id
1 'polypeptide(L)'
;MLTDQEKKKYNARAKREYGNRPKLTCWGESIAEVEAREKRRAEYEENMKRDIAETINLAVLSKTIAETPFYFIHANYFYAKEDADTTLHYVPAEMAICEFSMSAGCKRFYHQIIKIDVELGYARETMEHAEQTHKLPPDYAGGEKDYKVILRKFQEFLEPERIRTGKMPPVYSSRKHKPVVNDFLERLAKTASAPDWTGHQEVPNLYTLEILFGKLMVASNAELMMYLCNPTILAECELDKGAFAYTPNIECT
;
A
#
# COMPACT_ATOMS: atom_id res chain seq x y z
N MET A 1 -61.67 -1.72 0.60
CA MET A 1 -60.66 -0.94 1.34
C MET A 1 -60.31 -1.70 2.61
N LEU A 2 -59.04 -1.81 3.00
CA LEU A 2 -58.66 -2.47 4.26
C LEU A 2 -59.25 -1.72 5.46
N THR A 3 -59.69 -2.48 6.46
CA THR A 3 -60.16 -1.91 7.73
C THR A 3 -59.00 -1.33 8.54
N ASP A 4 -59.27 -0.35 9.42
CA ASP A 4 -58.21 0.33 10.17
C ASP A 4 -57.48 -0.58 11.16
N GLN A 5 -58.13 -1.66 11.61
CA GLN A 5 -57.49 -2.71 12.41
C GLN A 5 -56.48 -3.52 11.59
N GLU A 6 -56.80 -3.85 10.34
CA GLU A 6 -55.89 -4.57 9.44
C GLU A 6 -54.70 -3.68 9.03
N LYS A 7 -54.93 -2.40 8.73
CA LYS A 7 -53.84 -1.43 8.48
C LYS A 7 -52.87 -1.34 9.66
N LYS A 8 -53.37 -1.29 10.90
CA LYS A 8 -52.53 -1.32 12.11
C LYS A 8 -51.70 -2.59 12.21
N LYS A 9 -52.29 -3.76 11.91
CA LYS A 9 -51.59 -5.05 11.90
C LYS A 9 -50.45 -5.08 10.86
N TYR A 10 -50.71 -4.62 9.63
CA TYR A 10 -49.69 -4.55 8.58
C TYR A 10 -48.58 -3.54 8.90
N ASN A 11 -48.92 -2.35 9.41
CA ASN A 11 -47.92 -1.35 9.80
C ASN A 11 -47.04 -1.82 10.98
N ALA A 12 -47.61 -2.55 11.94
CA ALA A 12 -46.85 -3.13 13.05
C ALA A 12 -45.90 -4.24 12.56
N ARG A 13 -46.34 -5.07 11.61
CA ARG A 13 -45.51 -6.11 11.00
C ARG A 13 -44.38 -5.50 10.16
N ALA A 14 -44.68 -4.48 9.36
CA ALA A 14 -43.69 -3.73 8.60
C ALA A 14 -42.66 -3.04 9.51
N LYS A 15 -43.08 -2.42 10.63
CA LYS A 15 -42.14 -1.83 11.60
C LYS A 15 -41.24 -2.87 12.27
N ARG A 16 -41.75 -4.06 12.60
CA ARG A 16 -40.92 -5.16 13.15
C ARG A 16 -39.93 -5.70 12.13
N GLU A 17 -40.35 -5.86 10.87
CA GLU A 17 -39.50 -6.40 9.80
C GLU A 17 -38.52 -5.36 9.24
N TYR A 18 -38.86 -4.06 9.26
CA TYR A 18 -38.03 -2.95 8.75
C TYR A 18 -37.11 -2.37 9.83
N GLY A 19 -37.54 -2.33 11.09
CA GLY A 19 -36.75 -1.78 12.20
C GLY A 19 -35.52 -2.62 12.58
N ASN A 20 -35.50 -3.90 12.18
CA ASN A 20 -34.42 -4.84 12.48
C ASN A 20 -33.51 -5.15 11.28
N ARG A 21 -33.76 -4.55 10.11
CA ARG A 21 -32.89 -4.72 8.95
C ARG A 21 -31.78 -3.68 8.99
N PRO A 22 -30.52 -4.06 8.73
CA PRO A 22 -29.45 -3.08 8.57
C PRO A 22 -29.84 -2.12 7.45
N LYS A 23 -29.57 -0.82 7.64
CA LYS A 23 -29.74 0.15 6.55
C LYS A 23 -28.72 -0.20 5.49
N LEU A 24 -29.19 -0.37 4.26
CA LEU A 24 -28.34 -0.71 3.12
C LEU A 24 -28.17 0.49 2.20
N THR A 25 -27.05 0.54 1.48
CA THR A 25 -26.82 1.47 0.36
C THR A 25 -27.68 1.07 -0.84
N CYS A 26 -27.72 1.91 -1.88
CA CYS A 26 -28.36 1.60 -3.15
C CYS A 26 -27.77 0.34 -3.83
N TRP A 27 -26.59 -0.10 -3.40
CA TRP A 27 -25.84 -1.26 -3.88
C TRP A 27 -25.98 -2.48 -2.95
N GLY A 28 -26.79 -2.39 -1.90
CA GLY A 28 -27.05 -3.51 -0.98
C GLY A 28 -26.00 -3.70 0.12
N GLU A 29 -24.98 -2.85 0.22
CA GLU A 29 -23.99 -2.88 1.31
C GLU A 29 -24.57 -2.28 2.59
N SER A 30 -24.16 -2.77 3.76
CA SER A 30 -24.56 -2.18 5.05
C SER A 30 -23.94 -0.79 5.23
N ILE A 31 -24.77 0.24 5.49
CA ILE A 31 -24.28 1.62 5.74
C ILE A 31 -23.31 1.64 6.92
N ALA A 32 -23.56 0.86 7.97
CA ALA A 32 -22.68 0.80 9.14
C ALA A 32 -21.29 0.23 8.79
N GLU A 33 -21.22 -0.72 7.85
CA GLU A 33 -19.95 -1.29 7.39
C GLU A 33 -19.18 -0.28 6.53
N VAL A 34 -19.88 0.46 5.67
CA VAL A 34 -19.30 1.54 4.86
C VAL A 34 -18.73 2.64 5.76
N GLU A 35 -19.51 3.15 6.73
CA GLU A 35 -19.05 4.16 7.69
C GLU A 35 -17.85 3.66 8.52
N ALA A 36 -17.87 2.40 8.95
CA ALA A 36 -16.73 1.82 9.67
C ALA A 36 -15.48 1.71 8.79
N ARG A 37 -15.62 1.36 7.50
CA ARG A 37 -14.53 1.30 6.53
C ARG A 37 -13.94 2.69 6.28
N GLU A 38 -14.79 3.70 6.10
CA GLU A 38 -14.36 5.09 5.93
C GLU A 38 -13.63 5.61 7.18
N LYS A 39 -14.17 5.34 8.37
CA LYS A 39 -13.53 5.73 9.64
C LYS A 39 -12.16 5.09 9.81
N ARG A 40 -12.03 3.77 9.55
CA ARG A 40 -10.72 3.08 9.61
C ARG A 40 -9.71 3.67 8.62
N ARG A 41 -10.15 4.04 7.42
CA ARG A 41 -9.30 4.67 6.40
C ARG A 41 -8.82 6.05 6.85
N ALA A 42 -9.71 6.87 7.43
CA ALA A 42 -9.36 8.18 7.96
C ALA A 42 -8.40 8.08 9.15
N GLU A 43 -8.65 7.17 10.09
CA GLU A 43 -7.77 6.92 11.24
C GLU A 43 -6.38 6.45 10.78
N TYR A 44 -6.31 5.55 9.80
CA TYR A 44 -5.04 5.11 9.20
C TYR A 44 -4.27 6.29 8.58
N GLU A 45 -4.96 7.13 7.81
CA GLU A 45 -4.33 8.26 7.13
C GLU A 45 -3.78 9.30 8.11
N GLU A 46 -4.53 9.62 9.16
CA GLU A 46 -4.06 10.56 10.20
C GLU A 46 -2.91 9.98 11.03
N ASN A 47 -2.96 8.69 11.37
CA ASN A 47 -1.85 8.03 12.05
C ASN A 47 -0.58 8.03 11.18
N MET A 48 -0.70 7.74 9.88
CA MET A 48 0.42 7.82 8.94
C MET A 48 1.00 9.24 8.87
N LYS A 49 0.15 10.27 8.71
CA LYS A 49 0.61 11.67 8.65
C LYS A 49 1.36 12.07 9.92
N ARG A 50 0.84 11.65 11.08
CA ARG A 50 1.45 11.91 12.38
C ARG A 50 2.81 11.22 12.50
N ASP A 51 2.91 9.94 12.18
CA ASP A 51 4.15 9.18 12.29
C ASP A 51 5.26 9.72 11.36
N ILE A 52 4.90 10.10 10.13
CA ILE A 52 5.81 10.78 9.20
C ILE A 52 6.30 12.11 9.78
N ALA A 53 5.38 12.93 10.32
CA ALA A 53 5.73 14.22 10.89
C ALA A 53 6.64 14.07 12.11
N GLU A 54 6.35 13.12 13.00
CA GLU A 54 7.19 12.80 14.17
C GLU A 54 8.58 12.35 13.74
N THR A 55 8.68 11.43 12.78
CA THR A 55 9.95 10.95 12.24
C THR A 55 10.80 12.09 11.68
N ILE A 56 10.21 12.97 10.86
CA ILE A 56 10.92 14.11 10.27
C ILE A 56 11.30 15.13 11.35
N ASN A 57 10.39 15.47 12.26
CA ASN A 57 10.68 16.44 13.32
C ASN A 57 11.81 15.96 14.22
N LEU A 58 11.83 14.68 14.61
CA LEU A 58 12.92 14.11 15.40
C LEU A 58 14.25 14.15 14.65
N ALA A 59 14.25 13.83 13.35
CA ALA A 59 15.44 13.89 12.51
C ALA A 59 15.96 15.33 12.34
N VAL A 60 15.08 16.32 12.20
CA VAL A 60 15.45 17.75 12.17
C VAL A 60 16.02 18.22 13.51
N LEU A 61 15.35 17.90 14.62
CA LEU A 61 15.78 18.27 15.97
C LEU A 61 17.16 17.67 16.32
N SER A 62 17.41 16.43 15.91
CA SER A 62 18.69 15.75 16.09
C SER A 62 19.73 16.12 15.03
N LYS A 63 19.38 16.92 14.02
CA LYS A 63 20.24 17.29 12.88
C LYS A 63 20.75 16.06 12.09
N THR A 64 19.94 15.02 12.00
CA THR A 64 20.26 13.76 11.31
C THR A 64 19.39 13.51 10.07
N ILE A 65 18.60 14.49 9.63
CA ILE A 65 17.67 14.35 8.50
C ILE A 65 18.35 13.87 7.22
N ALA A 66 19.61 14.24 7.00
CA ALA A 66 20.35 13.82 5.81
C ALA A 66 20.77 12.35 5.87
N GLU A 67 21.01 11.81 7.06
CA GLU A 67 21.43 10.44 7.31
C GLU A 67 20.26 9.49 7.56
N THR A 68 19.08 10.01 7.90
CA THR A 68 17.87 9.24 8.15
C THR A 68 17.51 8.38 6.92
N PRO A 69 17.42 7.05 7.08
CA PRO A 69 17.02 6.15 6.01
C PRO A 69 15.50 6.13 5.85
N PHE A 70 15.07 6.09 4.59
CA PHE A 70 13.69 5.91 4.14
C PHE A 70 13.64 4.72 3.19
N TYR A 71 12.57 3.94 3.25
CA TYR A 71 12.45 2.71 2.48
C TYR A 71 11.38 2.85 1.40
N PHE A 72 11.77 2.85 0.13
CA PHE A 72 10.82 3.00 -0.98
C PHE A 72 10.53 1.65 -1.61
N ILE A 73 9.26 1.35 -1.82
CA ILE A 73 8.80 0.07 -2.37
C ILE A 73 7.95 0.29 -3.61
N HIS A 74 8.15 -0.57 -4.59
CA HIS A 74 7.33 -0.69 -5.79
C HIS A 74 7.03 -2.16 -6.07
N ALA A 75 5.86 -2.45 -6.63
CA ALA A 75 5.48 -3.77 -7.09
C ALA A 75 4.78 -3.67 -8.44
N ASN A 76 5.16 -4.53 -9.38
CA ASN A 76 4.39 -4.79 -10.59
C ASN A 76 3.57 -6.07 -10.41
N TYR A 77 2.52 -6.22 -11.21
CA TYR A 77 1.57 -7.31 -11.13
C TYR A 77 1.30 -7.86 -12.53
N PHE A 78 0.90 -9.12 -12.63
CA PHE A 78 0.54 -9.72 -13.91
C PHE A 78 -0.90 -9.43 -14.32
N TYR A 79 -1.84 -9.60 -13.39
CA TYR A 79 -3.27 -9.39 -13.63
C TYR A 79 -3.98 -9.11 -12.31
N ALA A 80 -5.22 -8.61 -12.40
CA ALA A 80 -6.04 -8.32 -11.23
C ALA A 80 -7.32 -9.18 -11.22
N LYS A 81 -7.80 -9.54 -10.03
CA LYS A 81 -9.01 -10.33 -9.84
C LYS A 81 -9.97 -9.61 -8.94
N GLU A 82 -11.23 -9.56 -9.33
CA GLU A 82 -12.30 -9.06 -8.48
C GLU A 82 -12.91 -10.22 -7.68
N ASP A 83 -12.94 -10.09 -6.36
CA ASP A 83 -13.62 -11.04 -5.49
C ASP A 83 -15.12 -10.69 -5.34
N ALA A 84 -15.90 -11.58 -4.71
CA ALA A 84 -17.35 -11.45 -4.56
C ALA A 84 -17.79 -10.18 -3.80
N ASP A 85 -16.89 -9.57 -3.02
CA ASP A 85 -17.10 -8.33 -2.28
C ASP A 85 -16.63 -7.08 -3.06
N THR A 86 -16.36 -7.21 -4.36
CA THR A 86 -15.80 -6.17 -5.24
C THR A 86 -14.39 -5.70 -4.86
N THR A 87 -13.68 -6.46 -4.02
CA THR A 87 -12.28 -6.21 -3.71
C THR A 87 -11.39 -6.67 -4.86
N LEU A 88 -10.51 -5.80 -5.32
CA LEU A 88 -9.56 -6.09 -6.39
C LEU A 88 -8.23 -6.59 -5.82
N HIS A 89 -7.87 -7.83 -6.16
CA HIS A 89 -6.62 -8.48 -5.79
C HIS A 89 -5.63 -8.49 -6.93
N TYR A 90 -4.41 -8.03 -6.69
CA TYR A 90 -3.36 -7.94 -7.71
C TYR A 90 -2.41 -9.13 -7.57
N VAL A 91 -2.20 -9.90 -8.64
CA VAL A 91 -1.25 -11.02 -8.60
C VAL A 91 0.15 -10.48 -8.89
N PRO A 92 1.06 -10.45 -7.91
CA PRO A 92 2.33 -9.74 -8.06
C PRO A 92 3.28 -10.47 -9.03
N ALA A 93 4.01 -9.69 -9.83
CA ALA A 93 4.97 -10.16 -10.82
C ALA A 93 6.42 -9.90 -10.38
N GLU A 94 6.67 -8.75 -9.79
CA GLU A 94 7.96 -8.37 -9.23
C GLU A 94 7.76 -7.33 -8.12
N MET A 95 8.73 -7.25 -7.24
CA MET A 95 8.84 -6.18 -6.25
C MET A 95 10.27 -5.66 -6.20
N ALA A 96 10.42 -4.39 -5.91
CA ALA A 96 11.68 -3.76 -5.56
C ALA A 96 11.51 -2.90 -4.30
N ILE A 97 12.47 -2.96 -3.39
CA ILE A 97 12.58 -2.07 -2.24
C ILE A 97 14.00 -1.48 -2.20
N CYS A 98 14.10 -0.18 -1.93
CA CYS A 98 15.39 0.50 -1.78
C CYS A 98 15.47 1.26 -0.45
N GLU A 99 16.67 1.32 0.11
CA GLU A 99 17.01 2.21 1.21
C GLU A 99 17.59 3.50 0.65
N PHE A 100 16.98 4.62 0.99
CA PHE A 100 17.36 5.96 0.57
C PHE A 100 17.69 6.85 1.76
N SER A 101 18.69 7.71 1.64
CA SER A 101 18.92 8.84 2.56
C SER A 101 19.38 10.05 1.75
N MET A 102 19.16 11.28 2.23
CA MET A 102 19.51 12.46 1.44
C MET A 102 21.02 12.59 1.22
N SER A 103 21.84 12.17 2.19
CA SER A 103 23.30 12.26 2.15
C SER A 103 23.94 11.27 1.18
N ALA A 104 23.38 10.07 1.03
CA ALA A 104 23.98 8.99 0.23
C ALA A 104 23.16 8.58 -1.00
N GLY A 105 21.95 9.13 -1.18
CA GLY A 105 21.00 8.63 -2.17
C GLY A 105 20.54 7.20 -1.85
N CYS A 106 20.35 6.40 -2.89
CA CYS A 106 19.97 4.99 -2.76
C CYS A 106 21.19 4.11 -2.40
N LYS A 107 21.14 3.44 -1.25
CA LYS A 107 22.27 2.66 -0.69
C LYS A 107 22.16 1.16 -0.94
N ARG A 108 21.01 0.59 -0.61
CA ARG A 108 20.75 -0.86 -0.68
C ARG A 108 19.47 -1.09 -1.48
N PHE A 109 19.45 -2.20 -2.20
CA PHE A 109 18.31 -2.63 -3.00
C PHE A 109 18.04 -4.09 -2.72
N TYR A 110 16.75 -4.43 -2.61
CA TYR A 110 16.28 -5.81 -2.69
C TYR A 110 15.23 -5.87 -3.79
N HIS A 111 15.47 -6.72 -4.77
CA HIS A 111 14.61 -6.94 -5.93
C HIS A 111 14.28 -8.42 -6.01
N GLN A 112 13.02 -8.74 -6.31
CA GLN A 112 12.55 -10.12 -6.42
C GLN A 112 11.47 -10.22 -7.50
N ILE A 113 11.76 -11.00 -8.54
CA ILE A 113 10.74 -11.48 -9.49
C ILE A 113 9.98 -12.63 -8.83
N ILE A 114 8.66 -12.60 -8.91
CA ILE A 114 7.76 -13.53 -8.24
C ILE A 114 7.21 -14.48 -9.30
N LYS A 115 7.46 -15.77 -9.11
CA LYS A 115 6.93 -16.81 -9.99
C LYS A 115 5.52 -17.18 -9.53
N ILE A 116 4.58 -17.09 -10.46
CA ILE A 116 3.18 -17.47 -10.26
C ILE A 116 2.75 -18.46 -11.34
N ASP A 117 1.82 -19.35 -10.99
CA ASP A 117 1.09 -20.12 -11.99
C ASP A 117 -0.14 -19.31 -12.40
N VAL A 118 -0.22 -18.91 -13.67
CA VAL A 118 -1.34 -18.11 -14.17
C VAL A 118 -2.62 -18.91 -14.11
N GLU A 119 -3.65 -18.35 -13.48
CA GLU A 119 -4.93 -19.03 -13.32
C GLU A 119 -5.71 -19.07 -14.63
N LEU A 120 -6.54 -20.12 -14.76
CA LEU A 120 -7.39 -20.30 -15.93
C LEU A 120 -8.32 -19.09 -16.11
N GLY A 121 -8.34 -18.55 -17.33
CA GLY A 121 -9.12 -17.36 -17.67
C GLY A 121 -8.31 -16.05 -17.70
N TYR A 122 -7.12 -16.01 -17.09
CA TYR A 122 -6.30 -14.80 -16.99
C TYR A 122 -5.10 -14.76 -17.94
N ALA A 123 -4.90 -15.80 -18.76
CA ALA A 123 -3.75 -15.89 -19.67
C ALA A 123 -3.62 -14.67 -20.60
N ARG A 124 -4.73 -14.23 -21.20
CA ARG A 124 -4.72 -13.08 -22.12
C ARG A 124 -4.38 -11.77 -21.40
N GLU A 125 -5.04 -11.49 -20.27
CA GLU A 125 -4.80 -10.28 -19.48
C GLU A 125 -3.34 -10.23 -18.99
N THR A 126 -2.83 -11.36 -18.52
CA THR A 126 -1.44 -11.51 -18.07
C THR A 126 -0.46 -11.17 -19.19
N MET A 127 -0.67 -11.69 -20.40
CA MET A 127 0.20 -11.41 -21.55
C MET A 127 0.09 -9.94 -21.99
N GLU A 128 -1.12 -9.40 -22.11
CA GLU A 128 -1.35 -8.02 -22.55
C GLU A 128 -0.76 -7.01 -21.56
N HIS A 129 -0.98 -7.21 -20.25
CA HIS A 129 -0.43 -6.34 -19.22
C HIS A 129 1.09 -6.42 -19.17
N ALA A 130 1.65 -7.63 -19.16
CA ALA A 130 3.09 -7.83 -19.18
C ALA A 130 3.74 -7.17 -20.41
N GLU A 131 3.14 -7.31 -21.58
CA GLU A 131 3.62 -6.66 -22.80
C GLU A 131 3.52 -5.14 -22.71
N GLN A 132 2.54 -4.56 -22.01
CA GLN A 132 2.39 -3.10 -21.93
C GLN A 132 3.25 -2.45 -20.84
N THR A 133 3.58 -3.18 -19.77
CA THR A 133 4.20 -2.59 -18.57
C THR A 133 5.60 -3.14 -18.31
N HIS A 134 5.72 -4.27 -17.61
CA HIS A 134 6.96 -4.75 -17.00
C HIS A 134 7.76 -5.71 -17.88
N LYS A 135 7.21 -6.15 -19.03
CA LYS A 135 7.86 -7.04 -20.01
C LYS A 135 8.34 -8.39 -19.44
N LEU A 136 7.81 -8.80 -18.29
CA LEU A 136 8.14 -10.10 -17.69
C LEU A 136 7.29 -11.20 -18.33
N PRO A 137 7.90 -12.29 -18.81
CA PRO A 137 7.13 -13.41 -19.31
C PRO A 137 6.43 -14.15 -18.15
N PRO A 138 5.17 -14.58 -18.30
CA PRO A 138 4.44 -15.25 -17.22
C PRO A 138 5.06 -16.56 -16.74
N ASP A 139 5.85 -17.21 -17.59
CA ASP A 139 6.54 -18.47 -17.31
C ASP A 139 8.01 -18.28 -16.89
N TYR A 140 8.39 -17.07 -16.44
CA TYR A 140 9.75 -16.75 -16.03
C TYR A 140 10.28 -17.75 -14.98
N ALA A 141 11.25 -18.57 -15.39
CA ALA A 141 11.74 -19.68 -14.58
C ALA A 141 12.57 -19.25 -13.36
N GLY A 142 13.17 -18.05 -13.40
CA GLY A 142 14.04 -17.54 -12.34
C GLY A 142 13.33 -16.86 -11.16
N GLY A 143 12.00 -16.76 -11.19
CA GLY A 143 11.24 -16.13 -10.11
C GLY A 143 11.14 -17.01 -8.87
N GLU A 144 11.04 -16.39 -7.69
CA GLU A 144 10.77 -17.09 -6.43
C GLU A 144 9.27 -17.33 -6.30
N LYS A 145 8.90 -18.57 -5.94
CA LYS A 145 7.50 -18.96 -5.71
C LYS A 145 7.16 -19.07 -4.22
N ASP A 146 8.16 -19.27 -3.36
CA ASP A 146 7.97 -19.44 -1.93
C ASP A 146 7.94 -18.09 -1.23
N TYR A 147 6.73 -17.66 -0.86
CA TYR A 147 6.50 -16.42 -0.11
C TYR A 147 7.22 -16.39 1.25
N LYS A 148 7.57 -17.53 1.85
CA LYS A 148 8.37 -17.55 3.09
C LYS A 148 9.80 -17.13 2.83
N VAL A 149 10.36 -17.50 1.67
CA VAL A 149 11.70 -17.05 1.25
C VAL A 149 11.66 -15.56 0.96
N ILE A 150 10.64 -15.09 0.24
CA ILE A 150 10.44 -13.67 -0.07
C ILE A 150 10.30 -12.85 1.21
N LEU A 151 9.43 -13.28 2.14
CA LEU A 151 9.21 -12.62 3.43
C LEU A 151 10.48 -12.54 4.26
N ARG A 152 11.24 -13.65 4.33
CA ARG A 152 12.51 -13.70 5.06
C ARG A 152 13.50 -12.66 4.54
N LYS A 153 13.76 -12.66 3.23
CA LYS A 153 14.69 -11.71 2.59
C LYS A 153 14.21 -10.27 2.75
N PHE A 154 12.90 -10.05 2.66
CA PHE A 154 12.28 -8.75 2.85
C PHE A 154 12.48 -8.23 4.29
N GLN A 155 12.29 -9.09 5.30
CA GLN A 155 12.54 -8.74 6.69
C GLN A 155 14.04 -8.54 6.97
N GLU A 156 14.91 -9.40 6.45
CA GLU A 156 16.38 -9.25 6.54
C GLU A 156 16.86 -7.90 5.98
N PHE A 157 16.21 -7.39 4.93
CA PHE A 157 16.53 -6.08 4.35
C PHE A 157 16.24 -4.91 5.32
N LEU A 158 15.11 -4.98 6.03
CA LEU A 158 14.64 -3.96 6.99
C LEU A 158 15.21 -4.15 8.40
N GLU A 159 15.77 -5.32 8.70
CA GLU A 159 16.25 -5.72 10.01
C GLU A 159 17.25 -4.73 10.64
N PRO A 160 18.23 -4.17 9.93
CA PRO A 160 19.18 -3.22 10.52
C PRO A 160 18.49 -1.99 11.14
N GLU A 161 17.43 -1.49 10.50
CA GLU A 161 16.68 -0.35 11.01
C GLU A 161 15.80 -0.74 12.19
N ARG A 162 15.20 -1.93 12.12
CA ARG A 162 14.39 -2.47 13.19
C ARG A 162 15.20 -2.65 14.47
N ILE A 163 16.43 -3.18 14.36
CA ILE A 163 17.36 -3.31 15.48
C ILE A 163 17.72 -1.91 16.04
N ARG A 164 17.95 -0.94 15.16
CA ARG A 164 18.37 0.42 15.57
C ARG A 164 17.26 1.20 16.30
N THR A 165 16.02 1.10 15.83
CA THR A 165 14.88 1.89 16.34
C THR A 165 13.98 1.12 17.31
N GLY A 166 14.13 -0.20 17.35
CA GLY A 166 13.24 -1.11 18.09
C GLY A 166 11.87 -1.29 17.45
N LYS A 167 11.62 -0.78 16.23
CA LYS A 167 10.33 -0.85 15.53
C LYS A 167 10.51 -1.19 14.06
N MET A 168 9.55 -1.89 13.45
CA MET A 168 9.56 -2.11 12.01
C MET A 168 9.43 -0.75 11.27
N PRO A 169 10.40 -0.37 10.41
CA PRO A 169 10.30 0.89 9.67
C PRO A 169 9.15 0.86 8.67
N PRO A 170 8.46 1.99 8.43
CA PRO A 170 7.49 2.06 7.37
C PRO A 170 8.16 2.00 5.99
N VAL A 171 7.40 1.54 5.01
CA VAL A 171 7.78 1.58 3.59
C VAL A 171 6.89 2.56 2.84
N TYR A 172 7.42 3.25 1.85
CA TYR A 172 6.70 4.28 1.11
C TYR A 172 6.53 3.88 -0.35
N SER A 173 5.31 4.05 -0.86
CA SER A 173 4.98 3.89 -2.28
C SER A 173 4.19 5.11 -2.74
N SER A 174 4.23 5.40 -4.04
CA SER A 174 3.33 6.40 -4.61
C SER A 174 1.87 5.99 -4.45
N ARG A 175 0.95 6.96 -4.40
CA ARG A 175 -0.49 6.70 -4.28
C ARG A 175 -1.01 5.80 -5.40
N LYS A 176 -0.47 5.97 -6.61
CA LYS A 176 -0.86 5.22 -7.82
C LYS A 176 -0.60 3.72 -7.66
N HIS A 177 0.54 3.34 -7.07
CA HIS A 177 0.93 1.93 -6.91
C HIS A 177 0.56 1.35 -5.54
N LYS A 178 0.09 2.19 -4.61
CA LYS A 178 -0.27 1.76 -3.25
C LYS A 178 -1.24 0.58 -3.21
N PRO A 179 -2.29 0.48 -4.05
CA PRO A 179 -3.19 -0.69 -4.03
C PRO A 179 -2.46 -2.01 -4.32
N VAL A 180 -1.57 -2.01 -5.32
CA VAL A 180 -0.78 -3.19 -5.72
C VAL A 180 0.20 -3.58 -4.60
N VAL A 181 0.93 -2.60 -4.08
CA VAL A 181 1.88 -2.84 -2.98
C VAL A 181 1.16 -3.30 -1.71
N ASN A 182 -0.03 -2.77 -1.43
CA ASN A 182 -0.83 -3.18 -0.29
C ASN A 182 -1.25 -4.66 -0.41
N ASP A 183 -1.76 -5.10 -1.56
CA ASP A 183 -2.11 -6.51 -1.78
C ASP A 183 -0.88 -7.43 -1.64
N PHE A 184 0.30 -6.99 -2.11
CA PHE A 184 1.56 -7.70 -1.88
C PHE A 184 1.92 -7.81 -0.39
N LEU A 185 1.86 -6.71 0.37
CA LEU A 185 2.13 -6.72 1.81
C LEU A 185 1.11 -7.56 2.59
N GLU A 186 -0.15 -7.60 2.17
CA GLU A 186 -1.16 -8.48 2.75
C GLU A 186 -0.83 -9.96 2.53
N ARG A 187 -0.28 -10.34 1.37
CA ARG A 187 0.22 -11.71 1.13
C ARG A 187 1.41 -12.04 2.04
N LEU A 188 2.31 -11.08 2.25
CA LEU A 188 3.40 -11.23 3.21
C LEU A 188 2.88 -11.38 4.65
N ALA A 189 1.87 -10.60 5.06
CA ALA A 189 1.26 -10.69 6.39
C ALA A 189 0.53 -12.03 6.62
N LYS A 190 -0.17 -12.54 5.60
CA LYS A 190 -0.76 -13.89 5.63
C LYS A 190 0.32 -14.95 5.80
N THR A 191 1.45 -14.81 5.11
CA THR A 191 2.60 -15.71 5.25
C THR A 191 3.23 -15.63 6.65
N ALA A 192 3.36 -14.42 7.21
CA ALA A 192 3.90 -14.19 8.54
C ALA A 192 3.00 -14.72 9.67
N SER A 193 1.70 -14.83 9.40
CA SER A 193 0.69 -15.38 10.32
C SER A 193 0.54 -16.91 10.21
N ALA A 194 1.26 -17.56 9.30
CA ALA A 194 1.19 -19.00 9.11
C ALA A 194 1.74 -19.75 10.34
N PRO A 195 1.12 -20.86 10.80
CA PRO A 195 1.55 -21.57 12.01
C PRO A 195 2.99 -22.14 11.94
N ASP A 196 3.49 -22.37 10.74
CA ASP A 196 4.82 -22.92 10.48
C ASP A 196 5.85 -21.84 10.12
N TRP A 197 5.48 -20.56 10.22
CA TRP A 197 6.41 -19.45 10.14
C TRP A 197 7.10 -19.21 11.48
N THR A 198 8.43 -19.15 11.47
CA THR A 198 9.26 -18.97 12.67
C THR A 198 9.97 -17.62 12.74
N GLY A 199 9.74 -16.73 11.76
CA GLY A 199 10.36 -15.40 11.70
C GLY A 199 9.52 -14.33 12.40
N HIS A 200 9.80 -13.06 12.11
CA HIS A 200 9.01 -11.96 12.66
C HIS A 200 7.59 -11.98 12.09
N GLN A 201 6.59 -11.75 12.94
CA GLN A 201 5.19 -11.66 12.51
C GLN A 201 4.83 -10.27 11.98
N GLU A 202 5.64 -9.26 12.31
CA GLU A 202 5.42 -7.88 11.89
C GLU A 202 5.77 -7.69 10.40
N VAL A 203 4.90 -6.96 9.71
CA VAL A 203 5.08 -6.47 8.32
C VAL A 203 5.04 -4.94 8.38
N PRO A 204 5.86 -4.22 7.60
CA PRO A 204 5.93 -2.76 7.68
C PRO A 204 4.61 -2.10 7.26
N ASN A 205 4.34 -0.95 7.88
CA ASN A 205 3.25 -0.08 7.45
C ASN A 205 3.53 0.52 6.07
N LEU A 206 2.51 0.58 5.21
CA LEU A 206 2.60 1.17 3.88
C LEU A 206 2.19 2.65 3.88
N TYR A 207 3.16 3.54 3.82
CA TYR A 207 2.96 4.97 3.81
C TYR A 207 3.00 5.56 2.39
N THR A 208 2.53 6.79 2.31
CA THR A 208 2.35 7.51 1.04
C THR A 208 3.59 8.37 0.79
N LEU A 209 4.28 8.13 -0.33
CA LEU A 209 5.52 8.80 -0.69
C LEU A 209 5.34 10.32 -0.86
N GLU A 210 4.21 10.73 -1.41
CA GLU A 210 3.86 12.13 -1.68
C GLU A 210 3.82 12.95 -0.37
N ILE A 211 3.32 12.36 0.71
CA ILE A 211 3.26 13.00 2.03
C ILE A 211 4.67 13.12 2.61
N LEU A 212 5.46 12.04 2.54
CA LEU A 212 6.85 12.07 2.99
C LEU A 212 7.64 13.14 2.22
N PHE A 213 7.56 13.12 0.90
CA PHE A 213 8.31 14.05 0.05
C PHE A 213 7.89 15.50 0.28
N GLY A 214 6.58 15.77 0.38
CA GLY A 214 6.07 17.09 0.75
C GLY A 214 6.63 17.60 2.08
N LYS A 215 6.70 16.73 3.09
CA LYS A 215 7.26 17.08 4.40
C LYS A 215 8.77 17.28 4.37
N LEU A 216 9.51 16.45 3.63
CA LEU A 216 10.96 16.60 3.43
C LEU A 216 11.29 17.90 2.70
N MET A 217 10.53 18.27 1.66
CA MET A 217 10.69 19.53 0.94
C MET A 217 10.54 20.72 1.88
N VAL A 218 9.51 20.74 2.73
CA VAL A 218 9.29 21.81 3.71
C VAL A 218 10.38 21.85 4.77
N ALA A 219 10.78 20.69 5.30
CA ALA A 219 11.83 20.60 6.31
C ALA A 219 13.20 21.08 5.78
N SER A 220 13.44 20.89 4.48
CA SER A 220 14.71 21.28 3.83
C SER A 220 14.69 22.72 3.29
N ASN A 221 13.52 23.31 3.09
CA ASN A 221 13.37 24.63 2.49
C ASN A 221 12.38 25.49 3.30
N ALA A 222 12.91 26.29 4.22
CA ALA A 222 12.10 27.17 5.07
C ALA A 222 11.24 28.16 4.26
N GLU A 223 11.69 28.56 3.07
CA GLU A 223 10.96 29.46 2.18
C GLU A 223 9.66 28.85 1.65
N LEU A 224 9.58 27.52 1.48
CA LEU A 224 8.36 26.85 1.03
C LEU A 224 7.21 26.99 2.04
N MET A 225 7.51 27.20 3.33
CA MET A 225 6.49 27.50 4.33
C MET A 225 5.78 28.83 4.06
N MET A 226 6.42 29.77 3.36
CA MET A 226 5.85 31.08 3.06
C MET A 226 4.81 31.05 1.93
N TYR A 227 4.86 30.04 1.05
CA TYR A 227 4.09 30.05 -0.20
C TYR A 227 2.64 29.53 -0.11
N LEU A 228 2.10 29.23 1.07
CA LEU A 228 0.72 28.73 1.28
C LEU A 228 0.31 27.53 0.38
N CYS A 229 1.28 26.88 -0.27
CA CYS A 229 1.05 25.76 -1.17
C CYS A 229 0.87 24.48 -0.34
N ASN A 230 -0.07 23.62 -0.74
CA ASN A 230 -0.18 22.29 -0.14
C ASN A 230 1.05 21.47 -0.55
N PRO A 231 1.97 21.13 0.38
CA PRO A 231 3.23 20.47 0.02
C PRO A 231 3.02 19.10 -0.62
N THR A 232 1.88 18.45 -0.33
CA THR A 232 1.54 17.14 -0.86
C THR A 232 1.16 17.22 -2.34
N ILE A 233 0.44 18.27 -2.74
CA ILE A 233 0.06 18.49 -4.15
C ILE A 233 1.32 18.85 -4.95
N LEU A 234 2.20 19.67 -4.39
CA LEU A 234 3.48 19.96 -5.02
C LEU A 234 4.30 18.66 -5.21
N ALA A 235 4.37 17.81 -4.18
CA ALA A 235 5.05 16.53 -4.26
C ALA A 235 4.47 15.61 -5.34
N GLU A 236 3.15 15.55 -5.47
CA GLU A 236 2.47 14.81 -6.55
C GLU A 236 2.89 15.31 -7.93
N CYS A 237 2.84 16.63 -8.14
CA CYS A 237 3.24 17.24 -9.41
C CYS A 237 4.71 16.96 -9.74
N GLU A 238 5.61 17.03 -8.77
CA GLU A 238 7.04 16.78 -8.99
C GLU A 238 7.33 15.29 -9.28
N LEU A 239 6.69 14.36 -8.57
CA LEU A 239 6.86 12.93 -8.81
C LEU A 239 6.28 12.50 -10.17
N ASP A 240 5.20 13.13 -10.61
CA ASP A 240 4.54 12.83 -11.90
C ASP A 240 5.32 13.30 -13.12
N LYS A 241 6.27 14.24 -12.97
CA LYS A 241 7.12 14.66 -14.09
C LYS A 241 8.00 13.54 -14.63
N GLY A 242 8.29 12.51 -13.82
CA GLY A 242 9.14 11.39 -14.23
C GLY A 242 10.51 11.86 -14.71
N ALA A 243 11.13 12.83 -14.02
CA ALA A 243 12.36 13.51 -14.47
C ALA A 243 13.51 12.53 -14.77
N PHE A 244 13.50 11.35 -14.17
CA PHE A 244 14.51 10.31 -14.32
C PHE A 244 14.04 9.11 -15.15
N ALA A 245 12.88 9.16 -15.81
CA ALA A 245 12.27 8.01 -16.49
C ALA A 245 13.14 7.43 -17.63
N TYR A 246 14.01 8.26 -18.22
CA TYR A 246 14.90 7.88 -19.32
C TYR A 246 16.36 7.73 -18.87
N THR A 247 16.61 7.63 -17.57
CA THR A 247 17.96 7.38 -17.05
C THR A 247 18.33 5.95 -17.39
N PRO A 248 19.43 5.69 -18.12
CA PRO A 248 19.83 4.34 -18.47
C PRO A 248 20.51 3.63 -17.31
N ASN A 249 20.44 2.29 -17.28
CA ASN A 249 21.12 1.41 -16.33
C ASN A 249 20.67 1.56 -14.86
N ILE A 250 19.40 1.91 -14.65
CA ILE A 250 18.77 1.87 -13.31
C ILE A 250 17.70 0.76 -13.21
N GLU A 251 17.42 0.10 -14.33
CA GLU A 251 16.53 -1.04 -14.47
C GLU A 251 17.14 -2.34 -13.92
N CYS A 252 16.27 -3.33 -13.70
CA CYS A 252 16.70 -4.69 -13.38
C CYS A 252 17.41 -5.33 -14.59
N THR A 253 18.45 -6.14 -14.31
CA THR A 253 19.21 -6.91 -15.30
C THR A 253 18.64 -8.29 -15.53
#